data_AF-A0A7S2NJ61-F1
#
_entry.id   AF-A0A7S2NJ61-F1
#
_cell.length_a   1.000
_cell.length_b   1.000
_cell.length_c   1.000
_cell.angle_alpha   90.00
_cell.angle_beta   90.00
_cell.angle_gamma   90.00
#
_symmetry.space_group_name_H-M   'P 1'
#
loop_
_entity.id
_entity.type
_entity.pdbx_description
1 polymer ?
#
loop_
_entity_poly.entity_id
_entity_poly.type
_entity_poly.pdbx_seq_one_letter_code
_entity_poly.pdbx_strand_id
1 'polypeptide(L)'
;SNKQLWSFWNTEVLGQSATRQAMQLEAQTITTTTTTTATTVTVVRVKAPSLYCWSLMLPWGYEHKLVELQYKRRKSIFLCDEADVYSSSAIKMGREDGSSVEAKVVNHDLHCKIGGEYMTALNTPI
;
A
#
# COMPACT_ATOMS: atom_id res chain seq x y z
N SER A 1 -2.79 -11.73 -21.51
CA SER A 1 -1.65 -11.55 -20.59
C SER A 1 -1.48 -10.05 -20.36
N ASN A 2 -1.92 -9.55 -19.21
CA ASN A 2 -1.79 -8.14 -18.86
C ASN A 2 -0.36 -7.93 -18.35
N LYS A 3 0.43 -7.15 -19.08
CA LYS A 3 1.81 -6.82 -18.70
C LYS A 3 1.74 -5.78 -17.58
N GLN A 4 2.23 -6.13 -16.39
CA GLN A 4 2.40 -5.15 -15.31
C GLN A 4 3.33 -4.03 -15.78
N LEU A 5 2.84 -2.78 -15.73
CA LEU A 5 3.61 -1.60 -16.10
C LEU A 5 4.32 -1.04 -14.86
N TRP A 6 5.58 -1.43 -14.70
CA TRP A 6 6.44 -1.07 -13.58
C TRP A 6 6.62 0.45 -13.37
N SER A 7 6.32 1.27 -14.38
CA SER A 7 6.37 2.74 -14.29
C SER A 7 5.37 3.35 -13.30
N PHE A 8 4.32 2.63 -12.89
CA PHE A 8 3.34 3.12 -11.92
C PHE A 8 3.82 3.09 -10.46
N TRP A 9 4.91 2.37 -10.17
CA TRP A 9 5.51 2.32 -8.84
C TRP A 9 6.58 3.41 -8.61
N ASN A 10 6.74 4.35 -9.55
CA ASN A 10 7.65 5.47 -9.40
C ASN A 10 7.11 6.49 -8.36
N THR A 11 7.95 6.80 -7.36
CA THR A 11 7.65 7.71 -6.23
C THR A 11 7.29 9.13 -6.63
N GLU A 12 7.71 9.59 -7.79
CA GLU A 12 7.37 10.92 -8.33
C GLU A 12 5.93 10.97 -8.85
N VAL A 13 5.38 9.82 -9.25
CA VAL A 13 4.10 9.70 -9.95
C VAL A 13 3.02 9.09 -9.07
N LEU A 14 3.39 8.36 -8.00
CA LEU A 14 2.46 7.72 -7.06
C LEU A 14 1.43 8.66 -6.41
N GLY A 15 1.72 9.97 -6.36
CA GLY A 15 0.78 10.99 -5.86
C GLY A 15 -0.19 11.55 -6.90
N GLN A 16 0.02 11.29 -8.19
CA GLN A 16 -0.78 11.87 -9.27
C GLN A 16 -2.11 11.14 -9.45
N SER A 17 -3.13 11.88 -9.86
CA SER A 17 -4.46 11.33 -10.19
C SER A 17 -4.39 10.24 -11.27
N ALA A 18 -3.48 10.38 -12.23
CA ALA A 18 -3.26 9.40 -13.30
C ALA A 18 -2.83 8.02 -12.76
N THR A 19 -1.94 7.98 -11.76
CA THR A 19 -1.48 6.71 -11.16
C THR A 19 -2.59 6.03 -10.39
N ARG A 20 -3.40 6.81 -9.66
CA ARG A 20 -4.61 6.28 -9.00
C ARG A 20 -5.60 5.71 -10.01
N GLN A 21 -5.84 6.41 -11.12
CA GLN A 21 -6.73 5.94 -12.18
C GLN A 21 -6.21 4.65 -12.84
N ALA A 22 -4.91 4.55 -13.07
CA ALA A 22 -4.30 3.34 -13.64
C ALA A 22 -4.43 2.12 -12.71
N MET A 23 -4.12 2.27 -11.43
CA MET A 23 -4.32 1.21 -10.43
C MET A 23 -5.79 0.80 -10.33
N GLN A 24 -6.72 1.76 -10.38
CA GLN A 24 -8.15 1.49 -10.40
C GLN A 24 -8.59 0.73 -11.66
N LEU A 25 -8.00 1.03 -12.81
CA LEU A 25 -8.30 0.36 -14.07
C LEU A 25 -7.79 -1.08 -14.09
N GLU A 26 -6.61 -1.34 -13.51
CA GLU A 26 -6.09 -2.71 -13.35
C GLU A 26 -6.91 -3.55 -12.36
N ALA A 27 -7.41 -2.92 -11.29
CA ALA A 27 -8.24 -3.57 -10.29
C ALA A 27 -9.69 -3.80 -10.75
N GLN A 28 -10.13 -3.23 -11.87
CA GLN A 28 -11.47 -3.46 -12.41
C GLN A 28 -11.54 -4.81 -13.12
N THR A 29 -12.41 -5.70 -12.62
CA THR A 29 -12.85 -6.87 -13.38
C THR A 29 -13.73 -6.39 -14.54
N ILE A 30 -13.17 -6.35 -15.75
CA ILE A 30 -13.93 -5.96 -16.94
C ILE A 30 -14.99 -7.03 -17.21
N THR A 31 -16.26 -6.75 -16.88
CA THR A 31 -17.40 -7.57 -17.32
C THR A 31 -17.90 -7.02 -18.65
N THR A 32 -17.25 -7.40 -19.75
CA THR A 32 -17.71 -7.06 -21.10
C THR A 32 -18.89 -7.97 -21.44
N THR A 33 -20.12 -7.47 -21.31
CA THR A 33 -21.30 -8.14 -21.86
C THR A 33 -21.59 -7.57 -23.24
N THR A 34 -21.13 -8.24 -24.29
CA THR A 34 -21.39 -7.88 -25.69
C THR A 34 -22.70 -8.51 -26.15
N THR A 35 -23.81 -7.79 -26.04
CA THR A 35 -25.08 -8.20 -26.67
C THR A 35 -25.19 -7.55 -28.04
N THR A 36 -25.11 -8.36 -29.10
CA THR A 36 -25.21 -7.91 -30.49
C THR A 36 -26.68 -7.78 -30.87
N THR A 37 -27.14 -6.54 -31.15
CA THR A 37 -28.15 -6.11 -32.17
C THR A 37 -28.88 -4.85 -31.67
N ALA A 38 -28.83 -3.78 -32.50
CA ALA A 38 -29.36 -2.41 -32.33
C ALA A 38 -28.70 -1.54 -31.24
N THR A 39 -28.06 -0.46 -31.69
CA THR A 39 -27.12 0.41 -30.97
C THR A 39 -27.79 1.20 -29.84
N THR A 40 -27.65 0.75 -28.60
CA THR A 40 -27.87 1.58 -27.40
C THR A 40 -26.70 1.35 -26.45
N VAL A 41 -25.81 2.34 -26.29
CA VAL A 41 -24.62 2.23 -25.44
C VAL A 41 -25.02 2.56 -24.00
N THR A 42 -25.29 1.53 -23.20
CA THR A 42 -25.51 1.68 -21.76
C THR A 42 -24.16 1.70 -21.04
N VAL A 43 -23.72 2.89 -20.61
CA VAL A 43 -22.52 3.02 -19.79
C VAL A 43 -22.86 2.62 -18.36
N VAL A 44 -22.58 1.37 -17.99
CA VAL A 44 -22.64 0.94 -16.59
C VAL A 44 -21.44 1.52 -15.87
N ARG A 45 -21.63 2.56 -15.04
CA ARG A 45 -20.57 3.06 -14.15
C ARG A 45 -20.41 2.09 -13.00
N VAL A 46 -19.47 1.16 -13.15
CA VAL A 46 -19.02 0.34 -12.03
C VAL A 46 -18.32 1.26 -11.04
N LYS A 47 -18.68 1.19 -9.76
CA LYS A 47 -17.97 1.92 -8.70
C LYS A 47 -16.49 1.54 -8.77
N ALA A 48 -15.61 2.53 -8.82
CA ALA A 48 -14.17 2.27 -8.82
C ALA A 48 -13.81 1.40 -7.59
N PRO A 49 -12.95 0.39 -7.74
CA PRO A 49 -12.52 -0.44 -6.63
C PRO A 49 -11.81 0.43 -5.59
N SER A 50 -12.04 0.16 -4.31
CA SER A 50 -11.31 0.81 -3.22
C SER A 50 -9.93 0.19 -3.08
N LEU A 51 -8.91 1.01 -2.83
CA LEU A 51 -7.55 0.55 -2.59
C LEU A 51 -7.27 0.53 -1.09
N TYR A 52 -7.00 -0.66 -0.56
CA TYR A 52 -6.51 -0.86 0.80
C TYR A 52 -5.01 -1.16 0.78
N CYS A 53 -4.24 -0.45 1.59
CA CYS A 53 -2.79 -0.58 1.65
C CYS A 53 -2.32 -0.89 3.07
N TRP A 54 -1.21 -1.61 3.19
CA TRP A 54 -0.65 -1.91 4.51
C TRP A 54 0.87 -1.93 4.47
N SER A 55 1.50 -1.72 5.63
CA SER A 55 2.93 -1.93 5.81
C SER A 55 3.21 -2.64 7.13
N LEU A 56 4.31 -3.39 7.17
CA LEU A 56 4.93 -3.86 8.41
C LEU A 56 6.04 -2.89 8.77
N MET A 57 6.12 -2.51 10.04
CA MET A 57 7.07 -1.53 10.56
C MET A 57 7.79 -2.12 11.77
N LEU A 58 9.11 -2.03 11.78
CA LEU A 58 9.91 -2.32 12.97
C LEU A 58 9.63 -1.26 14.04
N PRO A 59 9.28 -1.66 15.27
CA PRO A 59 9.01 -0.69 16.32
C PRO A 59 10.28 -0.02 16.87
N TRP A 60 11.45 -0.56 16.52
CA TRP A 60 12.76 0.00 16.84
C TRP A 60 13.41 0.67 15.63
N GLY A 61 14.51 1.37 15.87
CA GLY A 61 15.24 2.06 14.82
C GLY A 61 14.47 3.25 14.26
N TYR A 62 14.68 3.55 12.98
CA TYR A 62 14.17 4.76 12.34
C TYR A 62 12.82 4.59 11.63
N GLU A 63 12.34 3.36 11.47
CA GLU A 63 11.14 3.07 10.66
C GLU A 63 9.90 3.77 11.22
N HIS A 64 9.69 3.78 12.54
CA HIS A 64 8.55 4.49 13.14
C HIS A 64 8.52 5.99 12.81
N LYS A 65 9.67 6.66 12.81
CA LYS A 65 9.77 8.09 12.42
C LYS A 65 9.50 8.27 10.93
N LEU A 66 9.96 7.31 10.11
CA LEU A 66 9.72 7.35 8.67
C LEU A 66 8.23 7.16 8.35
N VAL A 67 7.56 6.20 8.98
CA VAL A 67 6.12 5.98 8.79
C VAL A 67 5.32 7.16 9.34
N GLU A 68 5.70 7.72 10.49
CA GLU A 68 5.09 8.96 11.00
C GLU A 68 5.24 10.12 10.00
N LEU A 69 6.41 10.28 9.37
CA LEU A 69 6.63 11.28 8.34
C LEU A 69 5.75 11.04 7.09
N GLN A 70 5.62 9.78 6.67
CA GLN A 70 4.73 9.40 5.57
C GLN A 70 3.26 9.72 5.89
N TYR A 71 2.84 9.45 7.13
CA TYR A 71 1.50 9.78 7.62
C TYR A 71 1.28 11.30 7.64
N LYS A 72 2.23 12.06 8.20
CA LYS A 72 2.20 13.53 8.22
C LYS A 72 2.02 14.14 6.84
N ARG A 73 2.75 13.61 5.85
CA ARG A 73 2.74 14.11 4.47
C ARG A 73 1.67 13.47 3.58
N ARG A 74 0.86 12.55 4.11
CA ARG A 74 -0.12 11.75 3.35
C ARG A 74 0.52 11.14 2.09
N LYS A 75 1.61 10.38 2.28
CA LYS A 75 2.37 9.69 1.22
C LYS A 75 2.35 8.19 1.44
N SER A 76 2.88 7.42 0.48
CA SER A 76 3.00 5.96 0.59
C SER A 76 1.61 5.32 0.76
N ILE A 77 1.48 4.32 1.64
CA ILE A 77 0.23 3.62 1.95
C ILE A 77 -0.91 4.58 2.35
N PHE A 78 -0.60 5.74 2.91
CA PHE A 78 -1.59 6.75 3.33
C PHE A 78 -2.21 7.54 2.17
N LEU A 79 -1.83 7.23 0.91
CA LEU A 79 -2.55 7.71 -0.28
C LEU A 79 -3.74 6.82 -0.63
N CYS A 80 -3.80 5.60 -0.13
CA CYS A 80 -4.88 4.65 -0.37
C CYS A 80 -6.15 5.08 0.38
N ASP A 81 -7.29 4.48 0.06
CA ASP A 81 -8.58 4.84 0.65
C ASP A 81 -8.63 4.46 2.13
N GLU A 82 -8.00 3.34 2.46
CA GLU A 82 -7.78 2.86 3.81
C GLU A 82 -6.37 2.28 3.93
N ALA A 83 -5.76 2.44 5.11
CA ALA A 83 -4.42 1.93 5.34
C ALA A 83 -4.18 1.52 6.79
N ASP A 84 -3.41 0.45 6.96
CA ASP A 84 -2.97 -0.05 8.26
C ASP A 84 -1.45 -0.20 8.34
N VAL A 85 -0.91 0.08 9.53
CA VAL A 85 0.46 -0.23 9.88
C VAL A 85 0.44 -1.39 10.86
N TYR A 86 1.27 -2.40 10.64
CA TYR A 86 1.46 -3.53 11.54
C TYR A 86 2.85 -3.44 12.19
N SER A 87 2.97 -3.88 13.43
CA SER A 87 4.25 -3.92 14.16
C SER A 87 4.19 -4.93 15.30
N SER A 88 5.32 -5.27 15.93
CA SER A 88 5.30 -6.13 17.14
C SER A 88 4.89 -5.39 18.41
N SER A 89 4.74 -4.06 18.36
CA SER A 89 4.19 -3.26 19.45
C SER A 89 3.25 -2.16 18.94
N ALA A 90 2.36 -1.69 19.81
CA ALA A 90 1.47 -0.59 19.50
C ALA A 90 2.26 0.72 19.53
N ILE A 91 2.31 1.42 18.40
CA ILE A 91 2.99 2.71 18.26
C ILE A 91 2.03 3.70 17.62
N LYS A 92 1.81 4.81 18.33
CA LYS A 92 0.97 5.93 17.86
C LYS A 92 1.82 6.92 17.06
N MET A 93 1.40 7.20 15.84
CA MET A 93 2.02 8.14 14.91
C MET A 93 1.05 9.30 14.66
N GLY A 94 1.44 10.51 15.07
CA GLY A 94 0.56 11.68 15.11
C GLY A 94 0.78 12.67 13.97
N ARG A 95 -0.20 13.55 13.79
CA ARG A 95 -0.15 14.75 12.94
C ARG A 95 -0.41 15.99 13.79
N GLU A 96 -0.03 17.15 13.24
CA GLU A 96 -0.19 18.44 13.91
C GLU A 96 -1.67 18.82 14.13
N ASP A 97 -2.57 18.27 13.30
CA ASP A 97 -4.02 18.44 13.42
C ASP A 97 -4.65 17.55 14.52
N GLY A 98 -3.84 16.85 15.30
CA GLY A 98 -4.28 15.95 16.36
C GLY A 98 -4.73 14.57 15.85
N SER A 99 -4.75 14.32 14.54
CA SER A 99 -5.04 13.01 13.99
C SER A 99 -3.88 12.05 14.25
N SER A 100 -4.18 10.76 14.39
CA SER A 100 -3.16 9.73 14.59
C SER A 100 -3.55 8.42 13.97
N VAL A 101 -2.55 7.66 13.55
CA VAL A 101 -2.66 6.23 13.24
C VAL A 101 -1.88 5.45 14.29
N GLU A 102 -2.41 4.30 14.72
CA GLU A 102 -1.74 3.41 15.66
C GLU A 102 -1.46 2.07 14.98
N ALA A 103 -0.24 1.55 15.17
CA ALA A 103 0.14 0.27 14.60
C ALA A 103 -0.65 -0.89 15.24
N LYS A 104 -1.20 -1.76 14.41
CA LYS A 104 -1.83 -3.02 14.81
C LYS A 104 -0.75 -4.01 15.23
N VAL A 105 -0.91 -4.60 16.42
CA VAL A 105 0.09 -5.51 16.98
C VAL A 105 0.02 -6.88 16.31
N VAL A 106 1.15 -7.34 15.80
CA VAL A 106 1.41 -8.72 15.40
C VAL A 106 2.21 -9.36 16.52
N ASN A 107 1.66 -10.42 17.15
CA ASN A 107 2.26 -11.05 18.32
C ASN A 107 3.44 -11.98 17.98
N HIS A 108 4.47 -11.41 17.34
CA HIS A 108 5.71 -12.10 16.98
C HIS A 108 6.89 -11.15 17.13
N ASP A 109 8.06 -11.70 17.45
CA ASP A 109 9.30 -10.96 17.38
C ASP A 109 9.70 -10.72 15.92
N LEU A 110 9.96 -9.46 15.56
CA LEU A 110 10.40 -9.07 14.21
C LEU A 110 11.93 -9.03 14.08
N HIS A 111 12.69 -9.41 15.12
CA HIS A 111 14.14 -9.53 15.01
C HIS A 111 14.52 -10.71 14.12
N CYS A 112 15.47 -10.46 13.23
CA CYS A 112 16.19 -11.50 12.53
C CYS A 112 17.56 -11.70 13.20
N LYS A 113 18.00 -12.96 13.32
CA LYS A 113 19.37 -13.24 13.77
C LYS A 113 20.34 -12.71 12.71
N ILE A 114 21.33 -11.95 13.14
CA ILE A 114 22.45 -11.54 12.29
C ILE A 114 23.56 -12.58 12.45
N GLY A 115 24.10 -13.09 11.33
CA GLY A 115 25.18 -14.06 11.38
C GLY A 115 25.71 -14.46 10.01
N GLY A 116 26.41 -15.60 9.97
CA GLY A 116 27.13 -16.06 8.79
C GLY A 116 28.46 -15.33 8.56
N GLU A 117 29.21 -15.76 7.56
CA GLU A 117 30.51 -15.18 7.20
C GLU A 117 30.41 -13.68 6.86
N TYR A 118 29.27 -13.27 6.32
CA TYR A 118 29.02 -11.91 5.84
C TYR A 118 28.16 -11.06 6.78
N MET A 119 27.83 -11.54 7.99
CA MET A 119 27.04 -10.81 8.99
C MET A 119 25.71 -10.25 8.44
N THR A 120 24.95 -11.09 7.73
CA THR A 120 23.67 -10.74 7.12
C THR A 120 22.48 -11.17 7.98
N ALA A 121 21.29 -10.66 7.68
CA ALA A 121 20.05 -11.14 8.27
C ALA A 121 19.77 -12.58 7.80
N LEU A 122 19.61 -13.51 8.73
CA LEU A 122 19.34 -14.93 8.47
C LEU A 122 17.83 -15.20 8.36
N ASN A 123 17.17 -14.57 7.39
CA ASN A 123 15.72 -14.67 7.14
C ASN A 123 15.34 -15.73 6.09
N THR A 124 16.31 -16.42 5.50
CA THR A 124 16.11 -17.59 4.63
C THR A 124 17.16 -18.67 4.91
N PRO A 125 16.89 -19.95 4.61
CA PRO A 125 17.97 -20.93 4.43
C PRO A 125 18.91 -20.43 3.33
N ILE A 126 20.22 -20.60 3.54
CA ILE A 126 21.22 -20.49 2.47
C ILE A 126 21.48 -21.87 1.87
#